data_AF-Q2W503-F1
#
_entry.id   AF-Q2W503-F1
#
_cell.length_a   1.000
_cell.length_b   1.000
_cell.length_c   1.000
_cell.angle_alpha   90.00
_cell.angle_beta   90.00
_cell.angle_gamma   90.00
#
_symmetry.space_group_name_H-M   'P 1'
#
loop_
_entity.id
_entity.type
_entity.pdbx_description
1 polymer ?
#
loop_
_entity_poly.entity_id
_entity_poly.type
_entity_poly.pdbx_seq_one_letter_code
_entity_poly.pdbx_strand_id
1 'polypeptide(L)' 'MIVTVNGPSGLPNAAAAAQIARLLEDLAQEARQMGFRGLAESIASVGIEASEEARHASRLKI' A
#
# COMPACT_ATOMS: atom_id res chain seq x y z
N MET A 1 -30.94 -0.57 -11.66
CA MET A 1 -29.72 0.25 -11.83
C MET A 1 -28.57 -0.50 -11.19
N ILE A 2 -27.82 -1.25 -12.00
CA ILE A 2 -26.63 -1.96 -11.54
C ILE A 2 -25.55 -0.89 -11.44
N VAL A 3 -25.12 -0.56 -10.22
CA VAL A 3 -24.04 0.40 -9.99
C VAL A 3 -22.77 -0.31 -10.41
N THR A 4 -22.35 -0.07 -11.65
CA THR A 4 -21.00 -0.39 -12.12
C THR A 4 -20.05 0.48 -11.30
N VAL A 5 -19.63 -0.01 -10.14
CA VAL A 5 -18.44 0.53 -9.48
C VAL A 5 -17.31 0.17 -10.43
N ASN A 6 -16.85 1.16 -11.18
CA ASN A 6 -15.68 1.08 -12.03
C ASN A 6 -14.48 0.70 -11.15
N GLY A 7 -14.28 -0.60 -10.93
CA GLY A 7 -12.95 -1.11 -10.63
C GLY A 7 -12.07 -0.79 -11.85
N PRO A 8 -10.83 -0.30 -11.68
CA PRO A 8 -9.91 -0.18 -12.79
C PRO A 8 -9.52 -1.61 -13.21
N SER A 9 -10.31 -2.19 -14.11
CA SER A 9 -10.02 -3.44 -14.80
C SER A 9 -9.00 -3.20 -15.92
N GLY A 10 -7.84 -2.66 -15.53
CA GLY A 10 -6.71 -2.33 -16.38
C GLY A 10 -5.43 -2.36 -15.56
N LEU A 11 -5.01 -3.58 -15.18
CA LEU A 11 -3.77 -3.96 -14.48
C LEU A 11 -3.63 -3.39 -13.05
N PRO A 12 -4.16 -4.11 -12.03
CA PRO A 12 -4.37 -3.58 -10.69
C PRO A 12 -3.18 -3.73 -9.73
N ASN A 13 -1.94 -3.94 -10.21
CA ASN A 13 -0.88 -4.35 -9.30
C ASN A 13 -0.12 -3.15 -8.71
N ALA A 14 0.45 -2.27 -9.55
CA ALA A 14 1.29 -1.17 -9.08
C ALA A 14 0.51 -0.06 -8.33
N ALA A 15 -0.65 0.35 -8.84
CA ALA A 15 -1.45 1.40 -8.24
C ALA A 15 -2.11 0.96 -6.93
N ALA A 16 -2.50 -0.32 -6.81
CA ALA A 16 -3.03 -0.88 -5.57
C ALA A 16 -1.92 -1.04 -4.52
N ALA A 17 -0.75 -1.55 -4.90
CA ALA A 17 0.39 -1.69 -4.01
C ALA A 17 0.91 -0.32 -3.50
N ALA A 18 0.89 0.72 -4.34
CA ALA A 18 1.21 2.09 -3.91
C ALA A 18 0.18 2.65 -2.90
N GLN A 19 -1.10 2.36 -3.07
CA GLN A 19 -2.15 2.74 -2.10
C GLN A 19 -1.98 1.98 -0.78
N ILE A 20 -1.67 0.69 -0.82
CA ILE A 20 -1.38 -0.12 0.38
C ILE A 20 -0.16 0.44 1.13
N ALA A 21 0.92 0.76 0.42
CA ALA A 21 2.11 1.37 1.03
C ALA A 21 1.79 2.70 1.72
N ARG A 22 0.93 3.53 1.12
CA ARG A 22 0.49 4.80 1.72
C ARG A 22 -0.30 4.59 3.01
N LEU A 23 -1.26 3.67 3.00
CA LEU A 23 -2.07 3.34 4.18
C LEU A 23 -1.22 2.77 5.33
N LEU A 24 -0.19 1.97 5.00
CA LEU A 24 0.74 1.44 5.98
C LEU A 24 1.63 2.52 6.58
N GLU A 25 2.08 3.50 5.80
CA GLU A 25 2.83 4.65 6.34
C GLU A 25 1.98 5.49 7.30
N ASP A 26 0.74 5.79 6.91
CA ASP A 26 -0.19 6.56 7.75
C ASP A 26 -0.44 5.81 9.08
N LEU A 27 -0.67 4.49 9.03
CA LEU A 27 -0.84 3.65 10.21
C LEU A 27 0.43 3.55 11.07
N ALA A 28 1.61 3.48 10.46
CA ALA A 28 2.87 3.48 11.17
C ALA A 28 3.09 4.82 11.90
N GLN A 29 2.71 5.96 11.29
CA GLN A 29 2.75 7.26 11.95
C GLN A 29 1.81 7.32 13.15
N GLU A 30 0.58 6.84 13.02
CA GLU A 30 -0.37 6.76 14.13
C GLU A 30 0.16 5.88 15.28
N ALA A 31 0.72 4.71 14.95
CA ALA A 31 1.33 3.82 15.95
C ALA A 31 2.51 4.48 16.68
N ARG A 32 3.33 5.30 16.00
CA ARG A 32 4.39 6.10 16.65
C ARG A 32 3.82 7.12 17.62
N GLN A 33 2.77 7.84 17.22
CA GLN A 33 2.12 8.86 18.06
C GLN A 33 1.50 8.25 19.32
N MET A 34 0.99 7.03 19.22
CA MET A 34 0.43 6.28 20.35
C MET A 34 1.50 5.57 21.22
N GLY A 35 2.79 5.65 20.86
CA GLY A 35 3.88 5.04 21.62
C GLY A 35 4.16 3.57 21.29
N PHE A 36 3.47 2.99 20.30
CA PHE A 36 3.70 1.61 19.83
C PHE A 36 4.86 1.53 18.85
N ARG A 37 6.07 1.85 19.32
CA ARG A 37 7.26 1.99 18.45
C ARG A 37 7.61 0.71 17.68
N GLY A 38 7.57 -0.45 18.33
CA GLY A 38 7.87 -1.75 17.67
C GLY A 38 6.83 -2.13 16.61
N LEU A 39 5.54 -1.85 16.87
CA LEU A 39 4.47 -2.07 15.89
C LEU A 39 4.65 -1.14 14.68
N ALA A 40 4.96 0.13 14.91
CA ALA A 40 5.20 1.09 13.85
C ALA A 40 6.39 0.70 12.95
N GLU A 41 7.44 0.13 13.51
CA GLU A 41 8.59 -0.38 12.76
C GLU A 41 8.21 -1.60 11.90
N SER A 42 7.43 -2.54 12.44
CA SER A 42 6.92 -3.67 11.66
C SER A 42 6.01 -3.23 10.51
N ILE A 43 5.09 -2.29 10.76
CA ILE A 43 4.17 -1.78 9.73
C ILE A 43 4.95 -1.03 8.64
N ALA A 44 5.95 -0.22 9.02
CA ALA A 44 6.80 0.47 8.06
C ALA A 44 7.61 -0.51 7.17
N SER A 45 8.11 -1.61 7.74
CA SER A 45 8.79 -2.66 6.96
C SER A 45 7.89 -3.23 5.87
N VAL A 46 6.66 -3.62 6.24
CA VAL A 46 5.67 -4.16 5.29
C VAL A 46 5.28 -3.11 4.24
N GLY A 47 5.19 -1.84 4.61
CA GLY A 47 4.93 -0.74 3.68
C GLY A 47 6.02 -0.57 2.61
N ILE A 48 7.29 -0.76 3.00
CA ILE A 48 8.43 -0.71 2.08
C ILE A 48 8.35 -1.89 1.08
N GLU A 49 8.11 -3.10 1.56
CA GLU A 49 7.98 -4.30 0.72
C GLU A 49 6.82 -4.16 -0.28
N ALA A 50 5.68 -3.65 0.17
CA ALA A 50 4.54 -3.35 -0.71
C ALA A 50 4.88 -2.29 -1.77
N SER A 51 5.65 -1.25 -1.40
CA SER A 51 6.11 -0.25 -2.37
C SER A 51 7.14 -0.80 -3.36
N GLU A 52 7.98 -1.74 -2.95
CA GLU A 52 8.94 -2.38 -3.84
C GLU A 52 8.23 -3.27 -4.85
N GLU A 53 7.24 -4.04 -4.39
CA GLU A 53 6.36 -4.83 -5.26
C GLU A 53 5.60 -3.93 -6.26
N ALA A 54 5.13 -2.76 -5.82
CA ALA A 54 4.50 -1.78 -6.71
C ALA A 54 5.43 -1.31 -7.83
N ARG A 55 6.70 -1.02 -7.49
CA ARG A 55 7.73 -0.59 -8.44
C ARG A 55 8.11 -1.72 -9.39
N HIS A 56 8.20 -2.93 -8.88
CA HIS A 56 8.50 -4.13 -9.67
C HIS A 56 7.39 -4.42 -10.68
N ALA A 57 6.12 -4.43 -10.24
CA ALA A 57 4.96 -4.59 -11.09
C ALA A 57 4.87 -3.48 -12.16
N SER A 58 5.11 -2.22 -11.77
CA SER A 58 5.11 -1.09 -12.71
C SER A 58 6.19 -1.22 -13.80
N ARG A 59 7.36 -1.78 -13.46
CA ARG A 59 8.45 -2.01 -14.43
C ARG A 59 8.13 -3.11 -15.43
N LEU A 60 7.36 -4.11 -15.01
CA LEU A 60 7.00 -5.25 -15.86
C LEU A 60 5.89 -4.92 -16.89
N LYS A 61 5.25 -3.74 -16.83
CA LYS A 61 4.11 -3.34 -17.69
C LYS A 61 2.99 -4.42 -17.74
N ILE A 62 2.80 -5.14 -16.63
CA ILE A 62 1.69 -6.08 -16.37
C ILE A 62 0.75 -5.45 -15.34
#